data_AF-A0A3D0JJ67-F1
#
_entry.id   AF-A0A3D0JJ67-F1
#
_cell.length_a   1.000
_cell.length_b   1.000
_cell.length_c   1.000
_cell.angle_alpha   90.00
_cell.angle_beta   90.00
_cell.angle_gamma   90.00
#
_symmetry.space_group_name_H-M   'P 1'
#
loop_
_entity.id
_entity.type
_entity.pdbx_description
1 polymer ?
#
loop_
_entity_poly.entity_id
_entity_poly.type
_entity_poly.pdbx_seq_one_letter_code
_entity_poly.pdbx_strand_id
1 'polypeptide(L)'
;MRHSLPLFGAIAAVAAVTFESLNVPLGAMIGPMLIIGLTVHLTKVNQAPGLDAHHFAILLLGLALGSRVTADVFERVKLWPFSLTILIVTMVMILWIVGKLNQRLLALDRISAHMAAAPGNLSSALA
;
A
#
# COMPACT_ATOMS: atom_id res chain seq x y z
N MET A 1 -20.53 6.43 -15.49
CA MET A 1 -19.88 7.66 -14.95
C MET A 1 -18.36 7.59 -15.18
N ARG A 2 -17.90 7.77 -16.42
CA ARG A 2 -16.50 7.51 -16.87
C ARG A 2 -15.54 8.71 -16.77
N HIS A 3 -15.94 9.83 -16.15
CA HIS A 3 -15.26 11.12 -16.36
C HIS A 3 -14.21 11.54 -15.31
N SER A 4 -13.92 10.75 -14.27
CA SER A 4 -13.00 11.17 -13.19
C SER A 4 -11.55 10.66 -13.30
N LEU A 5 -11.25 9.75 -14.25
CA LEU A 5 -9.90 9.20 -14.46
C LEU A 5 -8.79 10.26 -14.64
N PRO A 6 -8.92 11.24 -15.56
CA PRO A 6 -7.84 12.20 -15.79
C PRO A 6 -7.67 13.17 -14.61
N LEU A 7 -8.76 13.57 -13.96
CA LEU A 7 -8.70 14.45 -12.79
C LEU A 7 -8.02 13.76 -11.61
N PHE A 8 -8.41 12.52 -11.31
CA PHE A 8 -7.78 11.71 -10.27
C PHE A 8 -6.29 11.53 -10.53
N GLY A 9 -5.92 11.17 -11.77
CA GLY A 9 -4.52 11.02 -12.18
C GLY A 9 -3.72 12.31 -12.07
N ALA A 10 -4.29 13.45 -12.48
CA ALA A 10 -3.63 14.75 -12.39
C ALA A 10 -3.41 15.18 -10.93
N ILE A 11 -4.42 15.05 -10.07
CA ILE A 11 -4.31 15.35 -8.63
C ILE A 11 -3.26 14.44 -7.99
N ALA A 12 -3.28 13.14 -8.30
CA ALA A 12 -2.29 12.19 -7.81
C ALA A 12 -0.86 12.57 -8.26
N ALA A 13 -0.67 12.88 -9.54
CA ALA A 13 0.65 13.23 -10.07
C ALA A 13 1.21 14.50 -9.44
N VAL A 14 0.39 15.56 -9.32
CA VAL A 14 0.79 16.82 -8.68
C VAL A 14 1.13 16.61 -7.21
N ALA A 15 0.31 15.82 -6.48
CA ALA A 15 0.58 15.50 -5.09
C ALA A 15 1.88 14.70 -4.92
N ALA A 16 2.14 13.72 -5.79
CA ALA A 16 3.38 12.96 -5.77
C ALA A 16 4.62 13.84 -5.97
N VAL A 17 4.63 14.68 -7.02
CA VAL A 17 5.77 15.57 -7.32
C VAL A 17 6.00 16.59 -6.20
N THR A 18 4.92 17.10 -5.60
CA THR A 18 5.01 18.09 -4.52
C THR A 18 5.58 17.48 -3.24
N PHE A 19 5.16 16.27 -2.86
CA PHE A 19 5.68 15.61 -1.66
C PHE A 19 7.10 15.07 -1.85
N GLU A 20 7.44 14.65 -3.07
CA GLU A 20 8.80 14.23 -3.42
C GLU A 20 9.78 15.42 -3.37
N SER A 21 9.37 16.60 -3.86
CA SER A 21 10.22 17.81 -3.82
C SER A 21 10.45 18.34 -2.40
N LEU A 22 9.54 18.03 -1.48
CA LEU A 22 9.67 18.33 -0.05
C LEU A 22 10.53 17.29 0.70
N ASN A 23 11.13 16.32 0.01
CA ASN A 23 11.93 15.23 0.60
C ASN A 23 11.18 14.45 1.70
N VAL A 24 9.86 14.30 1.55
CA VAL A 24 9.09 13.43 2.45
C VAL A 24 9.44 11.97 2.13
N PRO A 25 9.76 11.12 3.12
CA PRO A 25 10.03 9.70 2.87
C PRO A 25 8.80 9.04 2.23
N LEU A 26 8.99 8.39 1.07
CA LEU A 26 7.90 7.91 0.20
C LEU A 26 6.88 8.99 -0.18
N GLY A 27 7.35 10.21 -0.49
CA GLY A 27 6.50 11.33 -0.90
C GLY A 27 5.57 10.99 -2.07
N ALA A 28 6.08 10.28 -3.07
CA ALA A 28 5.29 9.79 -4.20
C ALA A 28 4.14 8.83 -3.83
N MET A 29 4.17 8.15 -2.67
CA MET A 29 3.06 7.31 -2.20
C MET A 29 2.16 8.05 -1.21
N ILE A 30 2.75 8.72 -0.22
CA ILE A 30 2.02 9.39 0.85
C ILE A 30 1.24 10.61 0.32
N GLY A 31 1.86 11.40 -0.57
CA GLY A 31 1.26 12.61 -1.13
C GLY A 31 -0.09 12.34 -1.80
N PRO A 32 -0.17 11.46 -2.80
CA PRO A 32 -1.43 11.11 -3.46
C PRO A 32 -2.47 10.54 -2.50
N MET A 33 -2.06 9.64 -1.59
CA MET A 33 -2.98 9.03 -0.61
C MET A 33 -3.64 10.07 0.29
N LEU A 34 -2.85 11.02 0.82
CA LEU A 34 -3.35 12.07 1.70
C LEU A 34 -4.23 13.07 0.94
N ILE A 35 -3.76 13.57 -0.21
CA ILE A 35 -4.49 14.60 -0.96
C ILE A 35 -5.80 14.05 -1.51
N ILE A 36 -5.82 12.83 -2.06
CA ILE A 36 -7.05 12.19 -2.54
C ILE A 36 -7.99 11.88 -1.37
N GLY A 37 -7.47 11.30 -0.28
CA GLY A 37 -8.26 10.99 0.91
C GLY A 37 -8.93 12.23 1.50
N LEU A 38 -8.20 13.34 1.60
CA LEU A 38 -8.72 14.63 2.06
C LEU A 38 -9.75 15.20 1.08
N THR A 39 -9.50 15.10 -0.22
CA THR A 39 -10.44 15.56 -1.26
C THR A 39 -11.76 14.80 -1.17
N VAL A 40 -11.73 13.47 -1.01
CA VAL A 40 -12.92 12.64 -0.82
C VAL A 40 -13.64 12.99 0.48
N HIS A 41 -12.91 13.22 1.57
CA HIS A 41 -13.49 13.60 2.86
C HIS A 41 -14.25 14.94 2.78
N LEU A 42 -13.65 15.94 2.13
CA LEU A 42 -14.22 17.29 2.01
C LEU A 42 -15.37 17.36 1.00
N THR A 43 -15.22 16.71 -0.16
CA THR A 43 -16.21 16.77 -1.24
C THR A 43 -17.31 15.72 -1.13
N LYS A 44 -17.10 14.67 -0.32
CA LYS A 44 -17.93 13.45 -0.23
C LYS A 44 -18.11 12.71 -1.56
N VAL A 45 -17.36 13.09 -2.59
CA VAL A 45 -17.38 12.43 -3.90
C VAL A 45 -16.27 11.40 -3.92
N ASN A 46 -16.63 10.13 -3.99
CA ASN A 46 -15.65 9.06 -4.08
C ASN A 46 -15.10 8.96 -5.51
N GLN A 47 -13.92 9.51 -5.73
CA GLN A 47 -13.21 9.39 -7.00
C GLN A 47 -12.35 8.13 -6.97
N ALA A 48 -12.92 7.01 -7.40
CA ALA A 48 -12.16 5.79 -7.56
C ALA A 48 -11.24 5.89 -8.80
N PRO A 49 -10.01 5.32 -8.75
CA PRO A 49 -9.26 5.07 -9.96
C PRO A 49 -10.10 4.18 -10.87
N GLY A 50 -10.21 4.56 -12.15
CA GLY A 50 -11.00 3.79 -13.10
C GLY A 50 -10.53 2.34 -13.18
N LEU A 51 -11.45 1.44 -13.52
CA LEU A 51 -11.24 -0.01 -13.48
C LEU A 51 -9.97 -0.44 -14.24
N ASP A 52 -9.72 0.17 -15.41
CA ASP A 52 -8.56 -0.13 -16.26
C ASP A 52 -7.24 0.27 -15.59
N ALA A 53 -7.20 1.45 -14.94
CA ALA A 53 -6.01 1.93 -14.23
C ALA A 53 -5.69 1.06 -13.01
N HIS A 54 -6.72 0.62 -12.29
CA HIS A 54 -6.56 -0.30 -11.17
C HIS A 54 -6.02 -1.67 -11.61
N HIS A 55 -6.57 -2.26 -12.68
CA HIS A 55 -6.06 -3.52 -13.23
C HIS A 55 -4.61 -3.40 -13.72
N PHE A 56 -4.28 -2.29 -14.39
CA PHE A 56 -2.92 -2.04 -14.85
C PHE A 56 -1.94 -1.89 -13.68
N ALA A 57 -2.33 -1.19 -12.61
CA ALA A 57 -1.52 -1.07 -11.41
C ALA A 57 -1.28 -2.44 -10.73
N ILE A 58 -2.31 -3.28 -10.63
CA ILE A 58 -2.17 -4.66 -10.11
C ILE A 58 -1.24 -5.49 -10.99
N LEU A 59 -1.35 -5.38 -12.32
CA LEU A 59 -0.46 -6.08 -13.25
C LEU A 59 1.00 -5.67 -13.05
N LEU A 60 1.28 -4.37 -12.96
CA LEU A 60 2.62 -3.85 -12.72
C LEU A 60 3.18 -4.30 -11.37
N LEU A 61 2.37 -4.24 -10.31
CA LEU A 61 2.76 -4.72 -8.99
C LEU A 61 3.05 -6.23 -9.02
N GLY A 62 2.23 -7.02 -9.71
CA GLY A 62 2.43 -8.45 -9.88
C GLY A 62 3.74 -8.77 -10.61
N LEU A 63 4.04 -8.05 -11.70
CA LEU A 63 5.29 -8.20 -12.44
C LEU A 63 6.51 -7.80 -11.60
N ALA A 64 6.43 -6.68 -10.89
CA ALA A 64 7.52 -6.18 -10.06
C ALA A 64 7.79 -7.04 -8.81
N LEU A 65 6.75 -7.64 -8.23
CA LEU A 65 6.90 -8.60 -7.13
C LEU A 65 7.39 -9.96 -7.65
N GLY A 66 6.87 -10.41 -8.80
CA GLY A 66 7.25 -11.66 -9.43
C GLY A 66 8.71 -11.67 -9.90
N SER A 67 9.22 -10.57 -10.44
CA SER A 67 10.62 -10.46 -10.87
C SER A 67 11.64 -10.59 -9.73
N ARG A 68 11.21 -10.35 -8.47
CA ARG A 68 12.06 -10.53 -7.29
C ARG A 68 12.14 -12.00 -6.84
N VAL A 69 11.28 -12.88 -7.34
CA VAL A 69 11.30 -14.31 -7.03
C VAL A 69 12.38 -14.97 -7.88
N THR A 70 13.56 -15.16 -7.30
CA THR A 70 14.72 -15.80 -7.94
C THR A 70 15.01 -17.16 -7.30
N ALA A 71 15.75 -18.04 -7.99
CA ALA A 71 16.17 -19.35 -7.49
C ALA A 71 16.87 -19.29 -6.10
N ASP A 72 17.64 -18.22 -5.85
CA ASP A 72 18.30 -17.94 -4.57
C ASP A 72 17.33 -17.89 -3.37
N VAL A 73 16.07 -17.51 -3.60
CA VAL A 73 15.05 -17.51 -2.54
C VAL A 73 14.83 -18.92 -2.03
N PHE A 74 14.78 -19.92 -2.92
CA PHE A 74 14.59 -21.31 -2.55
C PHE A 74 15.81 -21.91 -1.84
N GLU A 75 17.02 -21.48 -2.20
CA GLU A 75 18.23 -21.88 -1.47
C GLU A 75 18.26 -21.30 -0.06
N ARG A 76 17.91 -20.01 0.09
CA ARG A 76 17.81 -19.35 1.40
C ARG A 76 16.73 -19.98 2.28
N VAL A 77 15.63 -20.44 1.68
CA VAL A 77 14.57 -21.17 2.41
C VAL A 77 15.10 -22.45 3.07
N LYS A 78 15.96 -23.19 2.37
CA LYS A 78 16.57 -24.42 2.92
C LYS A 78 17.60 -24.13 4.00
N LEU A 79 18.31 -23.02 3.90
CA LEU A 79 19.35 -22.63 4.85
C LEU A 79 18.77 -22.10 6.18
N TRP A 80 17.62 -21.41 6.16
CA TRP A 80 17.05 -20.71 7.33
C TRP A 80 15.56 -20.99 7.55
N PRO A 81 15.11 -22.26 7.56
CA PRO A 81 13.67 -22.59 7.61
C PRO A 81 13.02 -22.10 8.90
N PHE A 82 13.73 -22.16 10.02
CA PHE A 82 13.22 -21.73 11.32
C PHE A 82 12.99 -20.22 11.39
N SER A 83 13.97 -19.42 10.98
CA SER A 83 13.85 -17.95 10.95
C SER A 83 12.73 -17.49 10.01
N LEU A 84 12.57 -18.14 8.85
CA LEU A 84 11.48 -17.83 7.92
C LEU A 84 10.11 -18.22 8.47
N THR A 85 10.03 -19.34 9.18
CA THR A 85 8.79 -19.76 9.84
C THR A 85 8.39 -18.75 10.91
N ILE A 86 9.34 -18.31 11.75
CA ILE A 86 9.09 -17.25 12.73
C ILE A 86 8.63 -15.97 12.03
N LEU A 87 9.31 -15.54 10.96
CA LEU A 87 8.92 -14.35 10.20
C LEU A 87 7.47 -14.44 9.71
N ILE A 88 7.07 -15.56 9.11
CA ILE A 88 5.70 -15.78 8.63
C ILE A 88 4.71 -15.72 9.79
N VAL A 89 4.99 -16.44 10.89
CA VAL A 89 4.12 -16.45 12.08
C VAL A 89 3.98 -15.06 12.67
N THR A 90 5.09 -14.35 12.88
CA THR A 90 5.09 -12.99 13.41
C THR A 90 4.34 -12.04 12.48
N MET A 91 4.50 -12.16 11.16
CA MET A 91 3.78 -11.34 10.19
C MET A 91 2.27 -11.54 10.26
N VAL A 92 1.82 -12.80 10.28
CA VAL A 92 0.39 -13.14 10.42
C VAL A 92 -0.17 -12.63 11.75
N MET A 93 0.59 -12.79 12.84
CA MET A 93 0.20 -12.31 14.16
C MET A 93 0.08 -10.77 14.20
N ILE A 94 1.01 -10.03 13.60
CA ILE A 94 0.94 -8.57 13.51
C ILE A 94 -0.29 -8.14 12.71
N LEU A 95 -0.51 -8.71 11.53
CA LEU A 95 -1.69 -8.41 10.69
C LEU A 95 -3.00 -8.63 11.45
N TRP A 96 -3.09 -9.71 12.22
CA TRP A 96 -4.29 -10.05 12.97
C TRP A 96 -4.48 -9.17 14.21
N ILE A 97 -3.44 -9.00 15.03
CA ILE A 97 -3.50 -8.22 16.28
C ILE A 97 -3.73 -6.75 15.95
N VAL A 98 -2.93 -6.17 15.06
CA VAL A 98 -3.04 -4.75 14.68
C VAL A 98 -4.34 -4.51 13.91
N GLY A 99 -4.76 -5.42 13.04
CA GLY A 99 -6.05 -5.32 12.35
C GLY A 99 -7.22 -5.29 13.33
N LYS A 100 -7.20 -6.13 14.37
CA LYS A 100 -8.22 -6.13 15.44
C LYS A 100 -8.14 -4.90 16.33
N LEU A 101 -6.93 -4.41 16.62
CA LEU A 101 -6.73 -3.19 17.39
C LEU A 101 -7.28 -1.97 16.64
N ASN A 102 -7.01 -1.87 15.33
CA ASN A 102 -7.53 -0.83 14.45
C ASN A 102 -9.06 -0.81 14.41
N GLN A 103 -9.72 -1.98 14.40
CA GLN A 103 -11.19 -2.04 14.50
C GLN A 103 -11.71 -1.47 15.82
N ARG A 104 -11.01 -1.74 16.94
CA ARG A 104 -11.44 -1.31 18.28
C ARG A 104 -11.13 0.15 18.57
N LEU A 105 -9.96 0.64 18.17
CA LEU A 105 -9.50 2.00 18.50
C LEU A 105 -9.95 3.04 17.49
N LEU A 106 -9.99 2.70 16.20
CA LEU A 106 -10.23 3.65 15.10
C LEU A 106 -11.61 3.46 14.44
N ALA A 107 -12.43 2.51 14.94
CA ALA A 107 -13.74 2.17 14.39
C ALA A 107 -13.74 1.92 12.86
N LEU A 108 -12.62 1.41 12.34
CA LEU A 108 -12.44 1.11 10.92
C LEU A 108 -13.24 -0.13 10.52
N ASP A 109 -13.75 -0.13 9.28
CA ASP A 109 -14.34 -1.33 8.67
C ASP A 109 -13.35 -2.50 8.67
N ARG A 110 -13.86 -3.73 8.70
CA ARG A 110 -13.05 -4.95 8.79
C ARG A 110 -11.98 -5.02 7.70
N ILE A 111 -12.31 -4.63 6.47
CA ILE A 111 -11.35 -4.69 5.34
C ILE A 111 -10.28 -3.61 5.51
N SER A 112 -10.69 -2.36 5.72
CA SER A 112 -9.78 -1.22 5.89
C SER A 112 -8.84 -1.38 7.07
N ALA A 113 -9.32 -1.97 8.18
CA ALA A 113 -8.52 -2.17 9.37
C ALA A 113 -7.35 -3.15 9.16
N HIS A 114 -7.56 -4.24 8.41
CA HIS A 114 -6.51 -5.18 8.07
C HIS A 114 -5.57 -4.63 6.98
N MET A 115 -6.10 -3.88 6.01
CA MET A 115 -5.28 -3.20 4.99
C MET A 115 -4.36 -2.15 5.63
N ALA A 116 -4.85 -1.41 6.62
CA ALA A 116 -4.03 -0.45 7.38
C ALA A 116 -3.01 -1.13 8.30
N ALA A 117 -3.27 -2.37 8.72
CA ALA A 117 -2.33 -3.17 9.52
C ALA A 117 -1.22 -3.82 8.69
N ALA A 118 -1.36 -3.83 7.36
CA ALA A 118 -0.35 -4.39 6.47
C ALA A 118 0.97 -3.62 6.65
N PRO A 119 2.06 -4.28 7.06
CA PRO A 119 3.36 -3.64 7.10
C PRO A 119 3.76 -3.40 5.65
N GLY A 120 3.48 -2.19 5.17
CA GLY A 120 3.74 -1.78 3.81
C GLY A 120 5.23 -1.60 3.56
N ASN A 121 5.59 -0.66 2.69
CA ASN A 121 6.97 -0.38 2.33
C ASN A 121 7.76 0.37 3.43
N LEU A 122 7.42 0.17 4.71
CA LEU A 122 8.08 0.80 5.87
C LEU A 122 9.58 0.52 5.91
N SER A 123 10.01 -0.65 5.43
CA SER A 123 11.44 -0.95 5.25
C SER A 123 12.12 0.05 4.29
N SER A 124 11.45 0.45 3.21
CA SER A 124 11.93 1.48 2.28
C SER A 124 11.78 2.91 2.82
N ALA A 125 11.03 3.12 3.91
CA ALA A 125 10.89 4.41 4.57
C ALA A 125 12.00 4.67 5.58
N LEU A 126 12.57 3.59 6.13
CA LEU A 126 13.61 3.59 7.14
C LEU A 126 15.02 3.42 6.56
N ALA A 127 15.13 3.03 5.29
CA ALA A 127 16.37 2.88 4.53
C ALA A 127 16.75 4.19 3.83
#